data_AF-A0A2E7TUD7-F1
#
_entry.id   AF-A0A2E7TUD7-F1
#
_cell.length_a   1.000
_cell.length_b   1.000
_cell.length_c   1.000
_cell.angle_alpha   90.00
_cell.angle_beta   90.00
_cell.angle_gamma   90.00
#
_symmetry.space_group_name_H-M   'P 1'
#
loop_
_entity.id
_entity.type
_entity.pdbx_description
1 polymer ?
#
loop_
_entity_poly.entity_id
_entity_poly.type
_entity_poly.pdbx_seq_one_letter_code
_entity_poly.pdbx_strand_id
1 'polypeptide(L)'
;GIYDQLFQYGVRFNRNVVVDLQCAPIVMGAGPLGNQKNMQMFNWYYAPVAMPLGTNHPITTNLDPVKFDFASRLDTVDVGGDLRKHVLLSSSEMSREYKAPVRISSNVVELKPEYFSQNNLPNQPLAVLVEGSFESAFKHRLPDTLKTDDDFAFQSKSLPTAQIMIGDGDIIRNQVKEGPNGPMILPLGYDRTARRVVYDNKEFLRNAVSYLLNETAAITVRSRTIALRPLNTERLRSERLGWQAIALALPIGLVLGLGWAFTFRRRRRFAKRMTSAA
;
A
#
# COMPACT_ATOMS: atom_id res chain seq x y z
N GLY A 1 0.12 -30.16 -2.57
CA GLY A 1 1.29 -29.30 -2.30
C GLY A 1 0.96 -28.24 -1.25
N ILE A 2 1.85 -27.28 -0.99
CA ILE A 2 1.61 -26.22 0.01
C ILE A 2 0.39 -25.33 -0.33
N TYR A 3 0.11 -25.12 -1.62
CA TYR A 3 -1.07 -24.36 -2.07
C TYR A 3 -2.39 -24.95 -1.57
N ASP A 4 -2.53 -26.29 -1.54
CA ASP A 4 -3.75 -26.95 -1.07
C ASP A 4 -3.95 -26.74 0.42
N GLN A 5 -2.84 -26.78 1.19
CA GLN A 5 -2.85 -26.51 2.62
C GLN A 5 -3.24 -25.05 2.92
N LEU A 6 -2.64 -24.09 2.21
CA LEU A 6 -2.98 -22.67 2.39
C LEU A 6 -4.43 -22.38 2.00
N PHE A 7 -4.93 -23.03 0.95
CA PHE A 7 -6.33 -22.95 0.54
C PHE A 7 -7.27 -23.47 1.63
N GLN A 8 -6.97 -24.63 2.23
CA GLN A 8 -7.72 -25.16 3.38
C GLN A 8 -7.68 -24.21 4.59
N TYR A 9 -6.60 -23.45 4.75
CA TYR A 9 -6.46 -22.45 5.81
C TYR A 9 -7.13 -21.11 5.44
N GLY A 10 -7.85 -21.04 4.32
CA GLY A 10 -8.67 -19.90 3.94
C GLY A 10 -7.96 -18.84 3.10
N VAL A 11 -6.79 -19.14 2.54
CA VAL A 11 -6.05 -18.20 1.65
C VAL A 11 -5.62 -18.90 0.36
N ARG A 12 -6.08 -18.37 -0.77
CA ARG A 12 -5.66 -18.80 -2.10
C ARG A 12 -4.58 -17.88 -2.64
N PHE A 13 -3.41 -18.44 -2.92
CA PHE A 13 -2.36 -17.75 -3.67
C PHE A 13 -2.64 -17.87 -5.17
N ASN A 14 -2.81 -16.74 -5.85
CA ASN A 14 -2.98 -16.74 -7.30
C ASN A 14 -1.64 -16.87 -8.02
N ARG A 15 -1.66 -17.50 -9.19
CA ARG A 15 -0.51 -17.56 -10.09
C ARG A 15 -0.54 -16.33 -11.00
N ASN A 16 -0.21 -15.18 -10.44
CA ASN A 16 -0.20 -13.91 -11.13
C ASN A 16 0.93 -13.01 -10.61
N VAL A 17 1.16 -11.91 -11.31
CA VAL A 17 1.99 -10.80 -10.85
C VAL A 17 1.10 -9.57 -10.81
N VAL A 18 1.03 -8.93 -9.65
CA VAL A 18 0.32 -7.66 -9.48
C VAL A 18 1.17 -6.54 -10.08
N VAL A 19 0.54 -5.74 -10.93
CA VAL A 19 1.15 -4.60 -11.61
C VAL A 19 0.40 -3.35 -11.17
N ASP A 20 1.09 -2.39 -10.59
CA ASP A 20 0.45 -1.25 -9.92
C ASP A 20 1.08 0.06 -10.37
N LEU A 21 0.25 1.08 -10.59
CA LEU A 21 0.73 2.44 -10.85
C LEU A 21 1.49 3.01 -9.65
N GLN A 22 1.07 2.69 -8.42
CA GLN A 22 1.80 3.03 -7.20
C GLN A 22 2.89 1.98 -6.94
N CYS A 23 4.11 2.32 -7.35
CA CYS A 23 5.23 1.39 -7.33
C CYS A 23 6.55 2.07 -6.96
N ALA A 24 7.56 1.24 -6.68
CA ALA A 24 8.93 1.69 -6.46
C ALA A 24 9.60 2.05 -7.79
N PRO A 25 10.54 3.02 -7.80
CA PRO A 25 11.29 3.35 -9.00
C PRO A 25 12.43 2.36 -9.30
N ILE A 26 12.87 2.34 -10.55
CA ILE A 26 14.05 1.60 -11.01
C ILE A 26 14.90 2.49 -11.93
N VAL A 27 16.23 2.38 -11.86
CA VAL A 27 17.13 3.06 -12.79
C VAL A 27 17.40 2.16 -13.98
N MET A 28 17.14 2.65 -15.19
CA MET A 28 17.46 1.95 -16.43
C MET A 28 18.23 2.84 -17.40
N GLY A 29 18.96 2.22 -18.32
CA GLY A 29 19.63 2.94 -19.40
C GLY A 29 18.64 3.36 -20.48
N ALA A 30 18.45 4.67 -20.66
CA ALA A 30 17.57 5.27 -21.66
C ALA A 30 18.30 5.57 -22.99
N GLY A 31 19.27 4.72 -23.35
CA GLY A 31 20.12 4.87 -24.54
C GLY A 31 21.39 5.72 -24.32
N PRO A 32 22.16 5.98 -25.40
CA PRO A 32 23.38 6.76 -25.33
C PRO A 32 23.10 8.27 -25.19
N LEU A 33 23.83 8.94 -24.29
CA LEU A 33 23.89 10.40 -24.17
C LEU A 33 25.30 10.86 -24.60
N GLY A 34 25.53 10.91 -25.92
CA GLY A 34 26.88 11.09 -26.46
C GLY A 34 27.80 9.96 -26.00
N ASN A 35 28.88 10.30 -25.27
CA ASN A 35 29.86 9.33 -24.75
C ASN A 35 29.50 8.75 -23.36
N GLN A 36 28.38 9.13 -22.76
CA GLN A 36 27.94 8.64 -21.44
C GLN A 36 26.68 7.80 -21.55
N LYS A 37 26.50 6.85 -20.62
CA LYS A 37 25.25 6.11 -20.49
C LYS A 37 24.18 7.01 -19.88
N ASN A 38 23.06 7.19 -20.57
CA ASN A 38 21.91 7.92 -20.05
C ASN A 38 21.18 7.04 -19.03
N MET A 39 21.39 7.25 -17.73
CA MET A 39 20.66 6.52 -16.70
C MET A 39 19.46 7.35 -16.25
N GLN A 40 18.25 6.83 -16.42
CA GLN A 40 17.01 7.50 -16.05
C GLN A 40 16.20 6.67 -15.06
N MET A 41 15.41 7.37 -14.24
CA MET A 41 14.51 6.77 -13.27
C MET A 41 13.16 6.51 -13.93
N PHE A 42 12.68 5.27 -13.80
CA PHE A 42 11.39 4.83 -14.31
C PHE A 42 10.54 4.23 -13.19
N ASN A 43 9.23 4.21 -13.38
CA ASN A 43 8.31 3.52 -12.48
C ASN A 43 8.38 2.01 -12.73
N TRP A 44 8.77 1.23 -11.72
CA TRP A 44 8.85 -0.22 -11.83
C TRP A 44 7.54 -0.85 -11.41
N TYR A 45 6.57 -0.92 -12.34
CA TYR A 45 5.21 -1.36 -12.02
C TYR A 45 5.10 -2.78 -11.44
N TYR A 46 6.14 -3.61 -11.56
CA TYR A 46 6.23 -4.93 -10.91
C TYR A 46 6.61 -4.89 -9.43
N ALA A 47 6.96 -3.72 -8.89
CA ALA A 47 7.25 -3.53 -7.47
C ALA A 47 6.18 -2.64 -6.82
N PRO A 48 4.96 -3.15 -6.60
CA PRO A 48 3.90 -2.38 -6.00
C PRO A 48 4.28 -1.94 -4.59
N VAL A 49 3.86 -0.73 -4.24
CA VAL A 49 4.06 -0.15 -2.91
C VAL A 49 2.70 -0.17 -2.21
N ALA A 50 2.55 -1.12 -1.29
CA ALA A 50 1.30 -1.40 -0.62
C ALA A 50 1.09 -0.50 0.60
N MET A 51 -0.18 -0.16 0.87
CA MET A 51 -0.59 0.56 2.07
C MET A 51 -1.72 -0.18 2.77
N PRO A 52 -1.85 -0.05 4.10
CA PRO A 52 -2.98 -0.62 4.82
C PRO A 52 -4.26 0.17 4.54
N LEU A 53 -5.20 -0.43 3.81
CA LEU A 53 -6.48 0.20 3.49
C LEU A 53 -7.48 -0.02 4.62
N GLY A 54 -7.64 0.99 5.49
CA GLY A 54 -8.72 1.04 6.50
C GLY A 54 -8.65 -0.04 7.58
N THR A 55 -7.58 -0.85 7.62
CA THR A 55 -7.40 -1.93 8.57
C THR A 55 -6.73 -1.40 9.82
N ASN A 56 -7.49 -1.26 10.90
CA ASN A 56 -6.99 -0.85 12.22
C ASN A 56 -6.41 -2.06 12.97
N HIS A 57 -5.46 -2.75 12.36
CA HIS A 57 -4.78 -3.89 12.96
C HIS A 57 -3.44 -3.45 13.54
N PRO A 58 -3.05 -3.89 14.76
CA PRO A 58 -1.79 -3.47 15.39
C PRO A 58 -0.55 -3.65 14.51
N ILE A 59 -0.54 -4.69 13.65
CA ILE A 59 0.57 -4.95 12.71
C ILE A 59 0.81 -3.78 11.76
N THR A 60 -0.27 -3.14 11.28
CA THR A 60 -0.25 -2.15 10.20
C THR A 60 -0.45 -0.71 10.68
N THR A 61 -0.62 -0.52 11.98
CA THR A 61 -0.83 0.81 12.58
C THR A 61 0.44 1.67 12.47
N ASN A 62 0.31 2.86 11.88
CA ASN A 62 1.41 3.81 11.60
C ASN A 62 2.55 3.23 10.77
N LEU A 63 2.19 2.38 9.82
CA LEU A 63 3.14 1.86 8.87
C LEU A 63 3.24 2.81 7.68
N ASP A 64 4.46 3.23 7.33
CA ASP A 64 4.72 3.82 6.02
C ASP A 64 4.55 2.73 4.93
N PRO A 65 4.55 3.11 3.63
CA PRO A 65 4.28 2.13 2.59
C PRO A 65 5.29 0.97 2.58
N VAL A 66 4.80 -0.24 2.29
CA VAL A 66 5.61 -1.46 2.20
C VAL A 66 5.86 -1.78 0.74
N LYS A 67 7.13 -1.95 0.38
CA LYS A 67 7.49 -2.34 -0.97
C LYS A 67 7.40 -3.85 -1.12
N PHE A 68 6.80 -4.29 -2.21
CA PHE A 68 6.87 -5.67 -2.68
C PHE A 68 7.65 -5.73 -3.99
N ASP A 69 8.16 -6.91 -4.34
CA ASP A 69 8.78 -7.23 -5.62
C ASP A 69 8.08 -8.46 -6.22
N PHE A 70 7.45 -8.29 -7.39
CA PHE A 70 6.73 -9.38 -8.10
C PHE A 70 5.66 -10.09 -7.26
N ALA A 71 4.89 -9.32 -6.49
CA ALA A 71 3.86 -9.87 -5.61
C ALA A 71 2.75 -10.60 -6.37
N SER A 72 2.30 -11.73 -5.80
CA SER A 72 1.08 -12.43 -6.19
C SER A 72 -0.12 -11.94 -5.38
N ARG A 73 -1.30 -11.92 -6.00
CA ARG A 73 -2.57 -11.59 -5.32
C ARG A 73 -3.03 -12.75 -4.45
N LEU A 74 -3.48 -12.41 -3.24
CA LEU A 74 -4.13 -13.33 -2.32
C LEU A 74 -5.64 -13.16 -2.37
N ASP A 75 -6.36 -14.27 -2.40
CA ASP A 75 -7.82 -14.30 -2.22
C ASP A 75 -8.14 -14.94 -0.87
N THR A 76 -9.01 -14.31 -0.09
CA THR A 76 -9.60 -14.94 1.09
C THR A 76 -10.67 -15.93 0.63
N VAL A 77 -10.63 -17.13 1.18
CA VAL A 77 -11.59 -18.19 0.88
C VAL A 77 -12.41 -18.43 2.13
N ASP A 78 -13.73 -18.51 1.97
CA ASP A 78 -14.56 -18.96 3.06
C ASP A 78 -14.40 -20.47 3.23
N VAL A 79 -13.88 -20.86 4.38
CA VAL A 79 -13.63 -22.22 4.78
C VAL A 79 -14.33 -22.34 6.11
N GLY A 80 -15.22 -23.33 6.25
CA GLY A 80 -16.02 -23.49 7.47
C GLY A 80 -15.16 -23.58 8.73
N GLY A 81 -15.74 -23.22 9.87
CA GLY A 81 -15.04 -23.18 11.15
C GLY A 81 -14.90 -21.77 11.70
N ASP A 82 -13.94 -21.59 12.61
CA ASP A 82 -13.71 -20.35 13.35
C ASP A 82 -12.39 -19.72 12.91
N LEU A 83 -12.32 -19.29 11.64
CA LEU A 83 -11.16 -18.61 11.05
C LEU A 83 -11.54 -17.19 10.65
N ARG A 84 -10.94 -16.20 11.33
CA ARG A 84 -11.05 -14.78 11.03
C ARG A 84 -9.93 -14.38 10.09
N LYS A 85 -10.25 -13.69 8.99
CA LYS A 85 -9.28 -13.24 7.99
C LYS A 85 -9.23 -11.72 7.96
N HIS A 86 -8.04 -11.16 8.06
CA HIS A 86 -7.78 -9.73 8.01
C HIS A 86 -6.81 -9.44 6.86
N VAL A 87 -7.22 -8.61 5.91
CA VAL A 87 -6.32 -8.11 4.86
C VAL A 87 -5.43 -7.03 5.48
N LEU A 88 -4.13 -7.29 5.57
CA LEU A 88 -3.18 -6.35 6.18
C LEU A 88 -2.70 -5.30 5.18
N LEU A 89 -2.30 -5.74 3.99
CA LEU A 89 -1.74 -4.88 2.95
C LEU A 89 -2.38 -5.20 1.61
N SER A 90 -2.62 -4.17 0.83
CA SER A 90 -3.22 -4.26 -0.50
C SER A 90 -2.55 -3.30 -1.48
N SER A 91 -2.65 -3.62 -2.76
CA SER A 91 -2.28 -2.73 -3.85
C SER A 91 -3.18 -1.49 -3.91
N SER A 92 -2.84 -0.53 -4.78
CA SER A 92 -3.64 0.66 -5.00
C SER A 92 -4.93 0.38 -5.79
N GLU A 93 -5.80 1.38 -5.86
CA GLU A 93 -7.00 1.36 -6.71
C GLU A 93 -6.66 1.23 -8.21
N MET A 94 -5.47 1.67 -8.61
CA MET A 94 -4.97 1.65 -9.99
C MET A 94 -4.00 0.49 -10.20
N SER A 95 -4.42 -0.71 -9.80
CA SER A 95 -3.64 -1.93 -9.97
C SER A 95 -4.32 -2.91 -10.94
N ARG A 96 -3.51 -3.79 -11.54
CA ARG A 96 -3.90 -4.84 -12.48
C ARG A 96 -3.19 -6.14 -12.11
N GLU A 97 -3.57 -7.23 -12.75
CA GLU A 97 -2.90 -8.51 -12.60
C GLU A 97 -2.49 -9.08 -13.96
N TYR A 98 -1.30 -9.67 -14.00
CA TYR A 98 -0.80 -10.47 -15.11
C TYR A 98 -0.82 -11.93 -14.72
N LYS A 99 -1.69 -12.73 -15.34
CA LYS A 99 -1.84 -14.15 -15.04
C LYS A 99 -0.70 -14.96 -15.67
N ALA A 100 -0.16 -15.91 -14.91
CA ALA A 100 0.87 -16.80 -15.41
C ALA A 100 0.30 -17.83 -16.44
N PRO A 101 1.11 -18.26 -17.43
CA PRO A 101 2.44 -17.76 -17.76
C PRO A 101 2.37 -16.37 -18.41
N VAL A 102 3.19 -15.44 -17.93
CA VAL A 102 3.33 -14.09 -18.52
C VAL A 102 4.80 -13.78 -18.75
N ARG A 103 5.08 -13.07 -19.85
CA ARG A 103 6.41 -12.55 -20.12
C ARG A 103 6.68 -11.31 -19.26
N ILE A 104 7.71 -11.37 -18.44
CA ILE A 104 8.24 -10.20 -17.71
C ILE A 104 9.17 -9.44 -18.65
N SER A 105 8.87 -8.16 -18.90
CA SER A 105 9.63 -7.30 -19.81
C SER A 105 9.92 -5.96 -19.17
N SER A 106 11.12 -5.42 -19.38
CA SER A 106 11.48 -4.08 -18.95
C SER A 106 10.64 -2.98 -19.60
N ASN A 107 10.05 -3.24 -20.78
CA ASN A 107 9.17 -2.30 -21.48
C ASN A 107 7.89 -1.97 -20.70
N VAL A 108 7.62 -2.66 -19.58
CA VAL A 108 6.54 -2.29 -18.65
C VAL A 108 6.63 -0.83 -18.23
N VAL A 109 7.85 -0.26 -18.15
CA VAL A 109 8.08 1.14 -17.76
C VAL A 109 7.54 2.16 -18.76
N GLU A 110 7.25 1.74 -20.00
CA GLU A 110 6.69 2.59 -21.05
C GLU A 110 5.15 2.67 -20.99
N LEU A 111 4.51 1.86 -20.13
CA LEU A 111 3.07 1.90 -19.97
C LEU A 111 2.63 3.25 -19.42
N LYS A 112 1.61 3.83 -20.05
CA LYS A 112 1.04 5.10 -19.62
C LYS A 112 0.02 4.89 -18.49
N PRO A 113 -0.23 5.88 -17.61
CA PRO A 113 -1.19 5.75 -16.52
C PRO A 113 -2.60 5.31 -16.95
N GLU A 114 -3.05 5.65 -18.15
CA GLU A 114 -4.36 5.24 -18.69
C GLU A 114 -4.47 3.72 -18.87
N TYR A 115 -3.34 3.01 -18.94
CA TYR A 115 -3.32 1.55 -18.92
C TYR A 115 -3.91 0.99 -17.61
N PHE A 116 -3.76 1.71 -16.51
CA PHE A 116 -4.21 1.31 -15.17
C PHE A 116 -5.61 1.81 -14.82
N SER A 117 -6.25 2.63 -15.66
CA SER A 117 -7.66 3.01 -15.49
C SER A 117 -8.61 2.07 -16.23
N GLN A 118 -8.10 1.31 -17.21
CA GLN A 118 -8.88 0.36 -17.99
C GLN A 118 -8.67 -1.07 -17.48
N ASN A 119 -9.75 -1.75 -17.10
CA ASN A 119 -9.71 -3.12 -16.54
C ASN A 119 -8.79 -3.23 -15.33
N ASN A 120 -8.89 -2.26 -14.41
CA ASN A 120 -8.22 -2.34 -13.12
C ASN A 120 -8.92 -3.34 -12.20
N LEU A 121 -8.11 -3.94 -11.34
CA LEU A 121 -8.57 -4.73 -10.22
C LEU A 121 -8.10 -3.99 -8.98
N PRO A 122 -8.91 -3.10 -8.39
CA PRO A 122 -8.48 -2.25 -7.28
C PRO A 122 -8.21 -3.06 -6.01
N ASN A 123 -7.31 -2.56 -5.16
CA ASN A 123 -7.15 -2.99 -3.77
C ASN A 123 -6.92 -4.50 -3.61
N GLN A 124 -6.06 -5.07 -4.46
CA GLN A 124 -5.74 -6.50 -4.45
C GLN A 124 -4.98 -6.85 -3.16
N PRO A 125 -5.44 -7.83 -2.37
CA PRO A 125 -4.73 -8.24 -1.16
C PRO A 125 -3.34 -8.82 -1.47
N LEU A 126 -2.33 -8.32 -0.78
CA LEU A 126 -0.94 -8.76 -0.89
C LEU A 126 -0.42 -9.42 0.39
N ALA A 127 -1.02 -9.10 1.54
CA ALA A 127 -0.77 -9.78 2.80
C ALA A 127 -2.08 -9.99 3.59
N VAL A 128 -2.28 -11.19 4.13
CA VAL A 128 -3.47 -11.59 4.86
C VAL A 128 -3.07 -12.27 6.17
N LEU A 129 -3.67 -11.85 7.28
CA LEU A 129 -3.62 -12.52 8.57
C LEU A 129 -4.84 -13.43 8.70
N VAL A 130 -4.63 -14.67 9.12
CA VAL A 130 -5.69 -15.62 9.48
C VAL A 130 -5.52 -16.01 10.94
N GLU A 131 -6.59 -15.90 11.72
CA GLU A 131 -6.59 -16.22 13.14
C GLU A 131 -7.72 -17.19 13.49
N GLY A 132 -7.45 -18.06 14.45
CA GLY A 132 -8.44 -19.00 14.97
C GLY A 132 -7.87 -20.40 15.10
N SER A 133 -8.72 -21.41 14.94
CA SER A 133 -8.30 -22.81 15.05
C SER A 133 -8.29 -23.49 13.69
N PHE A 134 -7.11 -23.96 13.28
CA PHE A 134 -6.89 -24.56 11.96
C PHE A 134 -7.16 -26.05 12.01
N GLU A 135 -7.86 -26.57 11.01
CA GLU A 135 -7.94 -28.01 10.77
C GLU A 135 -6.62 -28.50 10.17
N SER A 136 -6.11 -29.65 10.64
CA SER A 136 -4.87 -30.20 10.12
C SER A 136 -5.03 -30.61 8.65
N ALA A 137 -4.16 -30.10 7.78
CA ALA A 137 -4.12 -30.49 6.36
C ALA A 137 -3.84 -31.99 6.13
N PHE A 138 -3.40 -32.70 7.18
CA PHE A 138 -3.12 -34.13 7.17
C PHE A 138 -4.25 -34.99 7.76
N LYS A 139 -5.34 -34.39 8.26
CA LYS A 139 -6.46 -35.10 8.92
C LYS A 139 -7.00 -36.29 8.13
N HIS A 140 -7.13 -36.13 6.81
CA HIS A 140 -7.65 -37.16 5.91
C HIS A 140 -6.56 -37.86 5.08
N ARG A 141 -5.27 -37.58 5.37
CA ARG A 141 -4.13 -38.12 4.62
C ARG A 141 -3.33 -39.14 5.42
N LEU A 142 -3.43 -39.12 6.75
CA LEU A 142 -2.70 -40.04 7.62
C LEU A 142 -3.43 -41.39 7.74
N PRO A 143 -2.70 -42.51 7.73
CA PRO A 143 -3.23 -43.83 8.07
C PRO A 143 -3.61 -43.87 9.56
N ASP A 144 -4.59 -44.71 9.90
CA ASP A 144 -5.13 -44.76 11.27
C ASP A 144 -4.09 -45.22 12.29
N THR A 145 -3.14 -46.06 11.89
CA THR A 145 -2.01 -46.49 12.73
C THR A 145 -1.19 -45.32 13.27
N LEU A 146 -1.03 -44.23 12.52
CA LEU A 146 -0.31 -43.03 12.96
C LEU A 146 -1.22 -42.06 13.73
N LYS A 147 -2.53 -42.08 13.49
CA LYS A 147 -3.47 -41.21 14.22
C LYS A 147 -3.66 -41.66 15.67
N THR A 148 -3.60 -42.96 15.91
CA THR A 148 -3.79 -43.56 17.24
C THR A 148 -2.49 -43.82 17.98
N ASP A 149 -1.34 -43.49 17.38
CA ASP A 149 -0.04 -43.63 18.00
C ASP A 149 0.20 -42.46 18.97
N ASP A 150 0.34 -42.79 20.27
CA ASP A 150 0.55 -41.83 21.34
C ASP A 150 1.89 -41.08 21.19
N ASP A 151 2.92 -41.72 20.62
CA ASP A 151 4.22 -41.07 20.39
C ASP A 151 4.16 -40.08 19.22
N PHE A 152 3.28 -40.33 18.24
CA PHE A 152 3.04 -39.42 17.12
C PHE A 152 2.12 -38.25 17.49
N ALA A 153 1.25 -38.43 18.50
CA ALA A 153 0.40 -37.41 19.09
C ALA A 153 -0.36 -36.54 18.07
N PHE A 154 -1.02 -37.18 17.09
CA PHE A 154 -1.70 -36.48 15.99
C PHE A 154 -2.78 -35.51 16.50
N GLN A 155 -2.68 -34.26 16.07
CA GLN A 155 -3.69 -33.23 16.34
C GLN A 155 -4.51 -32.93 15.08
N SER A 156 -5.81 -33.25 15.11
CA SER A 156 -6.72 -32.96 14.00
C SER A 156 -7.05 -31.47 13.87
N LYS A 157 -6.87 -30.70 14.95
CA LYS A 157 -7.17 -29.28 15.04
C LYS A 157 -6.10 -28.59 15.87
N SER A 158 -5.69 -27.39 15.48
CA SER A 158 -4.73 -26.59 16.24
C SER A 158 -5.40 -25.96 17.47
N LEU A 159 -4.57 -25.56 18.44
CA LEU A 159 -4.93 -24.52 19.39
C LEU A 159 -5.24 -23.21 18.64
N PRO A 160 -5.98 -22.26 19.25
CA PRO A 160 -6.16 -20.93 18.69
C PRO A 160 -4.80 -20.28 18.40
N THR A 161 -4.55 -19.98 17.14
CA THR A 161 -3.26 -19.45 16.66
C THR A 161 -3.50 -18.52 15.47
N ALA A 162 -2.42 -17.94 14.95
CA ALA A 162 -2.44 -16.98 13.87
C ALA A 162 -1.38 -17.33 12.83
N GLN A 163 -1.67 -17.03 11.56
CA GLN A 163 -0.76 -17.19 10.44
C GLN A 163 -0.85 -15.98 9.53
N ILE A 164 0.30 -15.51 9.03
CA ILE A 164 0.36 -14.41 8.07
C ILE A 164 0.86 -14.97 6.74
N MET A 165 0.08 -14.74 5.69
CA MET A 165 0.38 -15.12 4.32
C MET A 165 0.72 -13.87 3.52
N ILE A 166 1.87 -13.88 2.83
CA ILE A 166 2.37 -12.74 2.05
C ILE A 166 2.65 -13.22 0.63
N GLY A 167 2.17 -12.48 -0.37
CA GLY A 167 2.31 -12.83 -1.78
C GLY A 167 3.69 -12.62 -2.40
N ASP A 168 4.70 -12.26 -1.60
CA ASP A 168 6.06 -11.95 -2.04
C ASP A 168 7.09 -12.63 -1.11
N GLY A 169 8.00 -13.40 -1.71
CA GLY A 169 9.07 -14.09 -1.00
C GLY A 169 10.34 -13.25 -0.78
N ASP A 170 10.51 -12.16 -1.52
CA ASP A 170 11.64 -11.23 -1.41
C ASP A 170 11.39 -10.10 -0.38
N ILE A 171 10.19 -10.00 0.19
CA ILE A 171 9.81 -8.95 1.15
C ILE A 171 10.75 -8.83 2.37
N ILE A 172 11.40 -9.94 2.76
CA ILE A 172 12.32 -10.06 3.89
C ILE A 172 13.79 -9.78 3.50
N ARG A 173 14.08 -9.58 2.21
CA ARG A 173 15.44 -9.58 1.68
C ARG A 173 16.14 -8.24 1.86
N ASN A 174 17.27 -8.24 2.57
CA ASN A 174 18.17 -7.09 2.59
C ASN A 174 18.96 -6.96 1.28
N GLN A 175 19.16 -5.72 0.86
CA GLN A 175 20.08 -5.42 -0.23
C GLN A 175 21.52 -5.33 0.27
N VAL A 176 22.47 -5.69 -0.58
CA VAL A 176 23.91 -5.60 -0.29
C VAL A 176 24.54 -4.65 -1.31
N LYS A 177 25.43 -3.79 -0.84
CA LYS A 177 26.29 -2.94 -1.68
C LYS A 177 27.75 -3.19 -1.37
N GLU A 178 28.63 -2.94 -2.33
CA GLU A 178 30.07 -2.91 -2.05
C GLU A 178 30.41 -1.64 -1.25
N GLY A 179 31.17 -1.82 -0.18
CA GLY A 179 31.72 -0.75 0.65
C GLY A 179 33.25 -0.80 0.68
N PRO A 180 33.89 0.20 1.30
CA PRO A 180 35.36 0.29 1.36
C PRO A 180 36.03 -0.93 2.00
N ASN A 181 35.33 -1.61 2.92
CA ASN A 181 35.83 -2.75 3.70
C ASN A 181 35.12 -4.06 3.34
N GLY A 182 34.53 -4.16 2.14
CA GLY A 182 33.77 -5.33 1.69
C GLY A 182 32.25 -5.10 1.62
N PRO A 183 31.45 -6.18 1.50
CA PRO A 183 30.00 -6.08 1.33
C PRO A 183 29.32 -5.45 2.56
N MET A 184 28.56 -4.38 2.33
CA MET A 184 27.76 -3.69 3.34
C MET A 184 26.28 -4.00 3.16
N ILE A 185 25.66 -4.52 4.22
CA ILE A 185 24.22 -4.81 4.26
C ILE A 185 23.47 -3.49 4.48
N LEU A 186 22.47 -3.24 3.64
CA LEU A 186 21.57 -2.10 3.76
C LEU A 186 20.37 -2.46 4.65
N PRO A 187 19.80 -1.49 5.38
CA PRO A 187 18.61 -1.73 6.17
C PRO A 187 17.46 -2.20 5.27
N LEU A 188 16.63 -3.12 5.78
CA LEU A 188 15.51 -3.68 5.03
C LEU A 188 14.52 -2.57 4.68
N GLY A 189 14.05 -2.54 3.43
CA GLY A 189 13.20 -1.48 2.90
C GLY A 189 13.95 -0.25 2.36
N TYR A 190 15.28 -0.17 2.49
CA TYR A 190 16.03 0.93 1.87
C TYR A 190 16.10 0.79 0.35
N ASP A 191 15.64 1.82 -0.36
CA ASP A 191 15.75 1.87 -1.82
C ASP A 191 17.01 2.61 -2.27
N ARG A 192 17.96 1.84 -2.84
CA ARG A 192 19.20 2.36 -3.44
C ARG A 192 18.94 3.33 -4.60
N THR A 193 17.86 3.10 -5.33
CA THR A 193 17.50 3.86 -6.53
C THR A 193 16.96 5.23 -6.15
N ALA A 194 15.98 5.26 -5.24
CA ALA A 194 15.38 6.50 -4.77
C ALA A 194 16.28 7.30 -3.80
N ARG A 195 17.39 6.70 -3.31
CA ARG A 195 18.45 7.27 -2.44
C ARG A 195 18.00 7.93 -1.13
N ARG A 196 16.70 8.04 -0.86
CA ARG A 196 16.09 8.68 0.31
C ARG A 196 14.77 8.06 0.76
N VAL A 197 14.29 7.02 0.07
CA VAL A 197 13.06 6.32 0.45
C VAL A 197 13.43 5.10 1.26
N VAL A 198 12.86 5.01 2.46
CA VAL A 198 12.93 3.83 3.32
C VAL A 198 11.48 3.35 3.44
N TYR A 199 11.21 2.17 2.90
CA TYR A 199 9.94 1.48 3.05
C TYR A 199 9.90 0.76 4.40
N ASP A 200 8.70 0.58 4.94
CA ASP A 200 8.51 0.01 6.28
C ASP A 200 8.44 -1.52 6.29
N ASN A 201 9.03 -2.19 5.28
CA ASN A 201 9.18 -3.65 5.25
C ASN A 201 9.72 -4.21 6.57
N LYS A 202 10.74 -3.56 7.14
CA LYS A 202 11.33 -3.94 8.43
C LYS A 202 10.32 -3.85 9.57
N GLU A 203 9.61 -2.73 9.66
CA GLU A 203 8.67 -2.47 10.75
C GLU A 203 7.42 -3.36 10.63
N PHE A 204 6.94 -3.61 9.41
CA PHE A 204 5.86 -4.56 9.14
C PHE A 204 6.19 -5.96 9.65
N LEU A 205 7.37 -6.48 9.29
CA LEU A 205 7.81 -7.81 9.71
C LEU A 205 8.07 -7.90 11.20
N ARG A 206 8.66 -6.85 11.80
CA ARG A 206 8.79 -6.73 13.26
C ARG A 206 7.44 -6.84 13.94
N ASN A 207 6.46 -6.04 13.50
CA ASN A 207 5.14 -6.02 14.10
C ASN A 207 4.41 -7.35 13.88
N ALA A 208 4.56 -7.96 12.70
CA ALA A 208 4.03 -9.29 12.40
C ALA A 208 4.60 -10.35 13.35
N VAL A 209 5.92 -10.42 13.53
CA VAL A 209 6.55 -11.37 14.46
C VAL A 209 6.11 -11.13 15.90
N SER A 210 6.17 -9.89 16.39
CA SER A 210 5.70 -9.57 17.75
C SER A 210 4.23 -9.91 17.96
N TYR A 211 3.38 -9.71 16.95
CA TYR A 211 1.97 -10.09 17.02
C TYR A 211 1.78 -11.61 17.10
N LEU A 212 2.46 -12.37 16.24
CA LEU A 212 2.39 -13.83 16.21
C LEU A 212 2.94 -14.49 17.48
N LEU A 213 3.86 -13.81 18.19
CA LEU A 213 4.41 -14.24 19.48
C LEU A 213 3.61 -13.74 20.69
N ASN A 214 2.44 -13.12 20.47
CA ASN A 214 1.58 -12.52 21.52
C ASN A 214 2.26 -11.43 22.36
N GLU A 215 3.23 -10.70 21.81
CA GLU A 215 3.89 -9.54 22.44
C GLU A 215 3.14 -8.22 22.16
N THR A 216 1.80 -8.24 22.16
CA THR A 216 0.94 -7.13 21.71
C THR A 216 1.14 -5.84 22.51
N ALA A 217 1.53 -5.93 23.78
CA ALA A 217 1.80 -4.77 24.64
C ALA A 217 2.93 -3.86 24.11
N ALA A 218 3.89 -4.40 23.33
CA ALA A 218 5.01 -3.64 22.78
C ALA A 218 4.66 -2.86 21.50
N ILE A 219 3.61 -3.26 20.79
CA ILE A 219 3.21 -2.69 19.49
C ILE A 219 2.49 -1.36 19.69
N THR A 220 1.60 -1.28 20.69
CA THR A 220 0.74 -0.10 20.96
C THR A 220 1.51 1.15 21.41
N VAL A 221 2.76 1.02 21.90
CA VAL A 221 3.54 2.15 22.42
C VAL A 221 4.28 2.92 21.31
N ARG A 222 4.49 2.32 20.13
CA ARG A 222 5.23 2.94 19.01
C ARG A 222 4.35 3.78 18.08
N SER A 223 3.05 3.87 18.36
CA SER A 223 2.03 4.32 17.42
C SER A 223 1.72 5.83 17.45
N ARG A 224 2.73 6.71 17.48
CA ARG A 224 2.47 8.16 17.36
C ARG A 224 2.30 8.54 15.88
N THR A 225 1.17 9.15 15.59
CA THR A 225 0.57 9.31 14.26
C THR A 225 1.26 10.35 13.37
N ILE A 226 1.48 9.99 12.10
CA ILE A 226 1.51 10.93 10.97
C ILE A 226 0.53 10.37 9.92
N ALA A 227 -0.67 10.94 9.84
CA ALA A 227 -1.63 10.57 8.82
C ALA A 227 -1.20 11.16 7.47
N LEU A 228 -0.49 10.38 6.65
CA LEU A 228 -0.27 10.72 5.25
C LEU A 228 -1.52 10.34 4.45
N ARG A 229 -2.33 11.33 4.11
CA ARG A 229 -3.42 11.18 3.14
C ARG A 229 -2.81 11.37 1.75
N PRO A 230 -2.66 10.32 0.91
CA PRO A 230 -2.09 10.48 -0.41
C PRO A 230 -2.93 11.46 -1.21
N LEU A 231 -2.28 12.46 -1.79
CA LEU A 231 -2.94 13.52 -2.55
C LEU A 231 -3.39 12.95 -3.90
N ASN A 232 -4.70 12.91 -4.16
CA ASN A 232 -5.24 12.50 -5.47
C ASN A 232 -4.90 13.58 -6.52
N THR A 233 -3.83 13.34 -7.29
CA THR A 233 -3.29 14.31 -8.24
C THR A 233 -4.17 14.52 -9.48
N GLU A 234 -5.02 13.55 -9.84
CA GLU A 234 -5.97 13.70 -10.93
C GLU A 234 -7.11 14.64 -10.56
N ARG A 235 -7.69 14.45 -9.36
CA ARG A 235 -8.71 15.35 -8.83
C ARG A 235 -8.17 16.77 -8.66
N LEU A 236 -6.92 16.89 -8.22
CA LEU A 236 -6.23 18.19 -8.12
C LEU A 236 -6.10 18.85 -9.51
N ARG A 237 -5.80 18.10 -10.57
CA ARG A 237 -5.70 18.63 -11.94
C ARG A 237 -7.07 19.04 -12.50
N SER A 238 -8.11 18.24 -12.29
CA SER A 238 -9.45 18.52 -12.81
C SER A 238 -10.11 19.71 -12.09
N GLU A 239 -9.95 19.81 -10.77
CA GLU A 239 -10.55 20.88 -9.96
C GLU A 239 -9.65 22.13 -9.86
N ARG A 240 -8.43 22.09 -10.40
CA ARG A 240 -7.41 23.16 -10.27
C ARG A 240 -7.96 24.54 -10.61
N LEU A 241 -8.66 24.65 -11.75
CA LEU A 241 -9.20 25.92 -12.25
C LEU A 241 -10.29 26.46 -11.33
N GLY A 242 -11.14 25.59 -10.77
CA GLY A 242 -12.19 25.98 -9.83
C GLY A 242 -11.59 26.54 -8.54
N TRP A 243 -10.62 25.84 -7.96
CA TRP A 243 -9.93 26.29 -6.74
C TRP A 243 -9.11 27.58 -6.95
N GLN A 244 -8.46 27.72 -8.12
CA GLN A 244 -7.75 28.96 -8.48
C GLN A 244 -8.71 30.13 -8.68
N ALA A 245 -9.85 29.92 -9.32
CA ALA A 245 -10.87 30.94 -9.52
C ALA A 245 -11.44 31.42 -8.18
N ILE A 246 -11.73 30.51 -7.25
CA ILE A 246 -12.20 30.87 -5.90
C ILE A 246 -11.12 31.66 -5.15
N ALA A 247 -9.87 31.18 -5.16
CA ALA A 247 -8.76 31.84 -4.45
C ALA A 247 -8.48 33.26 -4.99
N LEU A 248 -8.75 33.51 -6.28
CA LEU A 248 -8.59 34.84 -6.91
C LEU A 248 -9.82 35.74 -6.73
N ALA A 249 -11.03 35.20 -6.92
CA ALA A 249 -12.25 35.98 -6.88
C ALA A 249 -12.67 36.37 -5.46
N LEU A 250 -12.40 35.52 -4.46
CA LEU A 250 -12.81 35.74 -3.09
C LEU A 250 -12.17 37.00 -2.47
N PRO A 251 -10.84 37.23 -2.56
CA PRO A 251 -10.22 38.45 -2.02
C PRO A 251 -10.69 39.71 -2.73
N ILE A 252 -10.82 39.66 -4.06
CA ILE A 252 -11.29 40.80 -4.88
C ILE A 252 -12.74 41.15 -4.52
N GLY A 253 -13.60 40.14 -4.42
CA GLY A 253 -14.99 40.31 -4.02
C GLY A 253 -15.13 40.89 -2.62
N LEU A 254 -14.28 40.48 -1.67
CA LEU A 254 -14.22 41.04 -0.32
C LEU A 254 -13.87 42.53 -0.33
N VAL A 255 -12.84 42.94 -1.09
CA VAL A 255 -12.43 44.35 -1.20
C VAL A 255 -13.54 45.20 -1.82
N LEU A 256 -14.15 44.73 -2.91
CA LEU A 256 -15.26 45.43 -3.56
C LEU A 256 -16.48 45.53 -2.66
N GLY A 257 -16.83 44.45 -1.95
CA GLY A 257 -17.94 44.41 -1.01
C GLY A 257 -17.75 45.39 0.16
N LEU A 258 -16.54 45.40 0.77
CA LEU A 258 -16.19 46.35 1.83
C LEU A 258 -16.17 47.80 1.30
N GLY A 259 -15.64 48.04 0.10
CA GLY A 259 -15.65 49.34 -0.54
C GLY A 259 -17.06 49.86 -0.82
N TRP A 260 -17.95 48.99 -1.30
CA TRP A 260 -19.36 49.32 -1.53
C TRP A 260 -20.10 49.59 -0.22
N ALA A 261 -19.93 48.74 0.80
CA ALA A 261 -20.52 48.94 2.11
C ALA A 261 -20.06 50.27 2.75
N PHE A 262 -18.78 50.61 2.62
CA PHE A 262 -18.23 51.86 3.13
C PHE A 262 -18.81 53.08 2.41
N THR A 263 -18.86 53.07 1.07
CA THR A 263 -19.41 54.17 0.28
C THR A 263 -20.91 54.34 0.49
N PHE A 264 -21.66 53.24 0.60
CA PHE A 264 -23.09 53.26 0.91
C PHE A 264 -23.37 53.84 2.30
N ARG A 265 -22.62 53.40 3.32
CA ARG A 265 -22.74 53.93 4.68
C ARG A 265 -22.36 55.40 4.75
N ARG A 266 -21.33 55.83 4.00
CA ARG A 266 -20.93 57.24 3.88
C ARG A 266 -22.04 58.09 3.26
N ARG A 267 -22.63 57.64 2.15
CA ARG A 267 -23.75 58.35 1.49
C ARG A 267 -24.96 58.50 2.42
N ARG A 268 -25.30 57.47 3.20
CA ARG A 268 -26.42 57.54 4.16
C ARG A 268 -26.17 58.48 5.36
N ARG A 269 -24.91 58.65 5.80
CA ARG A 269 -24.58 59.53 6.95
C ARG A 269 -24.27 60.97 6.58
N PHE A 270 -23.74 61.23 5.37
CA PHE A 270 -23.20 62.54 5.00
C PHE A 270 -23.87 63.22 3.79
N ALA A 271 -24.84 62.59 3.13
CA ALA A 271 -25.63 63.28 2.11
C ALA A 271 -26.63 64.23 2.80
N LYS A 272 -26.24 65.49 3.00
CA LYS A 272 -27.18 66.57 3.32
C LYS A 272 -28.21 66.67 2.19
N ARG A 273 -29.50 66.71 2.54
CA ARG A 273 -30.57 67.19 1.65
C ARG A 273 -30.18 68.60 1.19
N MET A 274 -30.01 68.82 -0.11
CA MET A 274 -30.10 70.17 -0.65
C MET A 274 -31.56 70.59 -0.53
N THR A 275 -31.85 71.47 0.42
CA THR A 275 -33.10 72.25 0.45
C THR A 275 -33.09 73.18 -0.75
N SER A 276 -33.98 72.92 -1.71
CA SER A 276 -34.40 73.88 -2.72
C SER A 276 -35.07 75.05 -2.02
N ALA A 277 -34.43 76.22 -2.00
CA ALA A 277 -35.11 77.47 -1.68
C ALA A 277 -35.91 77.89 -2.93
N ALA A 278 -37.22 78.09 -2.74
CA ALA A 278 -38.10 78.81 -3.66
C ALA A 278 -38.44 80.17 -3.02
#